data_AF-A0A2E2UXS3-F1
#
_entry.id   AF-A0A2E2UXS3-F1
#
_cell.length_a   1.000
_cell.length_b   1.000
_cell.length_c   1.000
_cell.angle_alpha   90.00
_cell.angle_beta   90.00
_cell.angle_gamma   90.00
#
_symmetry.space_group_name_H-M   'P 1'
#
loop_
_entity.id
_entity.type
_entity.pdbx_description
1 polymer ?
#
loop_
_entity_poly.entity_id
_entity_poly.type
_entity_poly.pdbx_seq_one_letter_code
_entity_poly.pdbx_strand_id
1 'polypeptide(L)'
;MSDTPLLRGFQGWRNSPFFDKPVWVATLSNGEEIYQDDGAYPEEERSAWIRLANYCKQNKLGIDVLKARFKSHEIEVGRNVDGFYFCKAIMGSMGSSVCTHYYILGAVKKDVVTKTKWVVPEFISEEEYTDPLSECNTDCLIINGRPIN
;
A
#
# COMPACT_ATOMS: atom_id res chain seq x y z
N MET A 1 0.39 21.85 13.33
CA MET A 1 0.04 21.04 12.15
C MET A 1 1.29 20.27 11.80
N SER A 2 1.33 18.96 12.03
CA SER A 2 2.49 18.16 11.63
C SER A 2 2.42 17.96 10.13
N ASP A 3 3.42 18.46 9.42
CA ASP A 3 3.55 18.25 7.98
C ASP A 3 4.08 16.83 7.77
N THR A 4 3.20 15.83 7.84
CA THR A 4 3.57 14.42 7.71
C THR A 4 4.30 14.25 6.39
N PRO A 5 5.59 13.87 6.39
CA PRO A 5 6.35 13.79 5.16
C PRO A 5 5.78 12.65 4.33
N LEU A 6 5.28 12.97 3.15
CA LEU A 6 4.77 12.03 2.16
C LEU A 6 5.37 12.39 0.82
N LEU A 7 5.82 11.39 0.08
CA LEU A 7 6.31 11.58 -1.27
C LEU A 7 5.15 11.80 -2.26
N ARG A 8 5.15 12.96 -2.92
CA ARG A 8 4.08 13.44 -3.80
C ARG A 8 4.58 13.73 -5.21
N GLY A 9 3.66 13.70 -6.19
CA GLY A 9 3.75 14.56 -7.37
C GLY A 9 4.91 14.31 -8.33
N PHE A 10 5.24 13.05 -8.65
CA PHE A 10 6.21 12.80 -9.72
C PHE A 10 5.65 13.19 -11.10
N GLN A 11 6.19 14.26 -11.69
CA GLN A 11 6.06 14.52 -13.13
C GLN A 11 6.90 13.49 -13.90
N GLY A 12 6.30 12.32 -14.19
CA GLY A 12 6.93 11.26 -14.96
C GLY A 12 7.59 10.20 -14.08
N TRP A 13 6.83 9.16 -13.72
CA TRP A 13 7.27 7.98 -12.96
C TRP A 13 8.59 7.36 -13.43
N ARG A 14 8.89 7.39 -14.74
CA ARG A 14 10.12 6.84 -15.31
C ARG A 14 11.41 7.49 -14.80
N ASN A 15 11.34 8.72 -14.30
CA ASN A 15 12.47 9.45 -13.74
C ASN A 15 12.50 9.41 -12.21
N SER A 16 11.57 8.67 -11.58
CA SER A 16 11.53 8.53 -10.13
C SER A 16 12.73 7.72 -9.62
N PRO A 17 13.34 8.10 -8.49
CA PRO A 17 14.38 7.28 -7.83
C PRO A 17 13.85 5.94 -7.30
N PHE A 18 12.55 5.69 -7.44
CA PHE A 18 11.89 4.44 -7.09
C PHE A 18 11.44 3.63 -8.32
N PHE A 19 11.79 4.06 -9.54
CA PHE A 19 11.38 3.39 -10.78
C PHE A 19 11.82 1.91 -10.86
N ASP A 20 12.99 1.61 -10.30
CA ASP A 20 13.58 0.27 -10.23
C ASP A 20 13.22 -0.49 -8.95
N LYS A 21 12.22 -0.01 -8.20
CA LYS A 21 11.70 -0.66 -7.00
C LYS A 21 10.21 -0.97 -7.14
N PRO A 22 9.72 -2.08 -6.58
CA PRO A 22 8.29 -2.30 -6.47
C PRO A 22 7.74 -1.30 -5.45
N VAL A 23 6.71 -0.56 -5.83
CA VAL A 23 6.04 0.41 -4.96
C VAL A 23 4.53 0.30 -5.09
N TRP A 24 3.80 0.69 -4.05
CA TRP A 24 2.42 1.11 -4.21
C TRP A 24 2.33 2.63 -4.47
N VAL A 25 1.24 3.04 -5.13
CA VAL A 25 0.86 4.43 -5.37
C VAL A 25 -0.62 4.58 -5.03
N ALA A 26 -0.92 5.51 -4.13
CA ALA A 26 -2.27 5.81 -3.67
C ALA A 26 -2.72 7.17 -4.23
N THR A 27 -3.81 7.20 -4.97
CA THR A 27 -4.50 8.45 -5.33
C THR A 27 -5.56 8.72 -4.27
N LEU A 28 -5.53 9.89 -3.65
CA LEU A 28 -6.43 10.28 -2.56
C LEU A 28 -7.69 10.99 -3.09
N SER A 29 -8.69 11.12 -2.23
CA SER A 29 -9.98 11.77 -2.52
C SER A 29 -9.90 13.24 -2.89
N ASN A 30 -8.76 13.90 -2.66
CA ASN A 30 -8.47 15.27 -3.09
C ASN A 30 -7.62 15.32 -4.38
N GLY A 31 -7.36 14.18 -5.02
CA GLY A 31 -6.57 14.05 -6.25
C GLY A 31 -5.06 13.95 -6.04
N GLU A 32 -4.57 14.00 -4.79
CA GLU A 32 -3.14 13.84 -4.51
C GLU A 32 -2.67 12.41 -4.76
N GLU A 33 -1.49 12.25 -5.36
CA GLU A 33 -0.82 10.96 -5.47
C GLU A 33 0.28 10.84 -4.42
N ILE A 34 0.18 9.81 -3.58
CA ILE A 34 1.16 9.45 -2.57
C ILE A 34 1.89 8.19 -2.98
N TYR A 35 3.22 8.20 -2.90
CA TYR A 35 4.09 7.12 -3.32
C TYR A 35 4.71 6.44 -2.10
N GLN A 36 4.92 5.12 -2.18
CA GLN A 36 5.69 4.41 -1.17
C GLN A 36 7.14 4.89 -1.15
N ASP A 37 7.61 5.26 0.04
CA ASP A 37 8.96 5.77 0.30
C ASP A 37 9.50 5.25 1.64
N ASP A 38 9.26 3.96 1.93
CA ASP A 38 9.64 3.34 3.20
C ASP A 38 11.11 3.62 3.55
N GLY A 39 11.33 4.14 4.77
CA GLY A 39 12.66 4.47 5.29
C GLY A 39 13.31 5.74 4.73
N ALA A 40 12.62 6.53 3.90
CA ALA A 40 13.15 7.79 3.36
C ALA A 40 13.36 8.89 4.42
N TYR A 41 12.63 8.82 5.54
CA TYR A 41 12.71 9.79 6.65
C TYR A 41 13.14 9.06 7.93
N PRO A 42 14.42 9.13 8.32
CA PRO A 42 14.95 8.37 9.46
C PRO A 42 14.33 8.70 10.82
N GLU A 43 13.88 9.94 10.99
CA GLU A 43 13.32 10.50 12.24
C GLU A 43 11.80 10.33 12.37
N GLU A 44 11.17 9.70 11.38
CA GLU A 44 9.71 9.57 11.28
C GLU A 44 9.31 8.10 11.22
N GLU A 45 8.00 7.84 11.22
CA GLU A 45 7.48 6.50 11.01
C GLU A 45 8.01 5.93 9.68
N ARG A 46 8.79 4.83 9.77
CA ARG A 46 9.50 4.24 8.64
C ARG A 46 8.54 3.70 7.59
N SER A 47 7.37 3.20 8.00
CA SER A 47 6.33 2.71 7.11
C SER A 47 5.60 3.88 6.44
N ALA A 48 5.80 4.02 5.14
CA ALA A 48 5.04 4.98 4.33
C ALA A 48 3.53 4.71 4.39
N TRP A 49 3.14 3.45 4.59
CA TRP A 49 1.73 3.07 4.73
C TRP A 49 1.11 3.61 6.02
N ILE A 50 1.82 3.50 7.15
CA ILE A 50 1.35 4.03 8.44
C ILE A 50 1.35 5.57 8.39
N ARG A 51 2.37 6.19 7.79
CA ARG A 51 2.37 7.65 7.54
C ARG A 51 1.16 8.08 6.71
N LEU A 52 0.85 7.35 5.64
CA LEU A 52 -0.32 7.60 4.80
C LEU A 52 -1.63 7.46 5.60
N ALA A 53 -1.78 6.40 6.39
CA ALA A 53 -2.95 6.18 7.24
C ALA A 53 -3.19 7.36 8.20
N ASN A 54 -2.12 7.81 8.86
CA ASN A 54 -2.15 8.96 9.76
C ASN A 54 -2.53 10.26 9.02
N TYR A 55 -1.94 10.49 7.85
CA TYR A 55 -2.26 11.65 7.01
C TYR A 55 -3.72 11.65 6.57
N CYS A 56 -4.25 10.52 6.09
CA CYS A 56 -5.65 10.37 5.73
C CYS A 56 -6.58 10.65 6.91
N LYS A 57 -6.25 10.14 8.10
CA LYS A 57 -7.03 10.37 9.33
C LYS A 57 -7.03 11.85 9.74
N GLN A 58 -5.86 12.50 9.75
CA GLN A 58 -5.71 13.90 10.15
C GLN A 58 -6.44 14.85 9.21
N ASN A 59 -6.42 14.56 7.91
CA ASN A 59 -6.97 15.42 6.87
C ASN A 59 -8.37 15.00 6.40
N LYS A 60 -8.94 13.95 6.99
CA LYS A 60 -10.25 13.36 6.59
C LYS A 60 -10.29 12.99 5.10
N LEU A 61 -9.20 12.41 4.62
CA LEU A 61 -9.07 11.93 3.24
C LEU A 61 -9.24 10.42 3.18
N GLY A 62 -9.70 9.94 2.02
CA GLY A 62 -9.68 8.52 1.66
C GLY A 62 -8.70 8.25 0.52
N ILE A 63 -8.39 6.98 0.29
CA ILE A 63 -7.71 6.52 -0.92
C ILE A 63 -8.79 6.20 -1.96
N ASP A 64 -8.78 6.88 -3.10
CA ASP A 64 -9.70 6.61 -4.21
C ASP A 64 -9.22 5.44 -5.06
N VAL A 65 -7.90 5.37 -5.32
CA VAL A 65 -7.29 4.33 -6.15
C VAL A 65 -5.99 3.87 -5.52
N LEU A 66 -5.78 2.56 -5.42
CA LEU A 66 -4.48 1.98 -5.08
C LEU A 66 -3.94 1.17 -6.25
N LYS A 67 -2.69 1.43 -6.59
CA LYS A 67 -1.95 0.71 -7.63
C LYS A 67 -0.64 0.17 -7.07
N ALA A 68 -0.15 -0.92 -7.63
CA ALA A 68 1.22 -1.36 -7.45
C ALA A 68 1.97 -1.26 -8.78
N ARG A 69 3.24 -0.88 -8.71
CA ARG A 69 4.05 -0.56 -9.89
C ARG A 69 5.46 -1.08 -9.72
N PHE A 70 5.99 -1.67 -10.78
CA PHE A 70 7.41 -1.94 -10.94
C PHE A 70 7.81 -1.66 -12.37
N LYS A 71 8.73 -0.71 -12.58
CA LYS A 71 9.10 -0.23 -13.91
C LYS A 71 7.85 0.19 -14.72
N SER A 72 7.58 -0.48 -15.84
CA SER A 72 6.42 -0.25 -16.71
C SER A 72 5.21 -1.11 -16.38
N HIS A 73 5.34 -2.09 -15.49
CA HIS A 73 4.23 -2.95 -15.09
C HIS A 73 3.44 -2.27 -13.97
N GLU A 74 2.12 -2.22 -14.14
CA GLU A 74 1.19 -1.63 -13.19
C GLU A 74 0.02 -2.58 -12.97
N ILE A 75 -0.35 -2.76 -11.71
CA ILE A 75 -1.55 -3.46 -11.29
C ILE A 75 -2.46 -2.48 -10.54
N GLU A 76 -3.75 -2.45 -10.87
CA GLU A 76 -4.75 -1.74 -10.07
C GLU A 76 -5.29 -2.70 -9.01
N VAL A 77 -5.08 -2.37 -7.73
CA VAL A 77 -5.53 -3.19 -6.59
C VAL A 77 -7.02 -2.97 -6.35
N GLY A 78 -7.48 -1.74 -6.54
CA GLY A 78 -8.88 -1.38 -6.41
C GLY A 78 -9.11 0.12 -6.56
N ARG A 79 -10.39 0.47 -6.71
CA ARG A 79 -10.86 1.83 -6.92
C ARG A 79 -12.23 2.03 -6.29
N ASN A 80 -12.44 3.18 -5.65
CA ASN A 80 -13.70 3.59 -5.03
C ASN A 80 -14.26 2.48 -4.11
N VAL A 81 -13.40 1.98 -3.23
CA VAL A 81 -13.73 0.91 -2.28
C VAL A 81 -13.75 1.44 -0.85
N ASP A 82 -14.24 0.64 0.10
CA ASP A 82 -14.40 1.04 1.50
C ASP A 82 -13.05 1.18 2.21
N GLY A 83 -11.96 0.67 1.62
CA GLY A 83 -10.62 0.78 2.14
C GLY A 83 -9.65 -0.14 1.40
N PHE A 84 -8.40 -0.11 1.84
CA PHE A 84 -7.32 -0.89 1.26
C PHE A 84 -6.49 -1.58 2.33
N TYR A 85 -5.82 -2.66 1.90
CA TYR A 85 -4.91 -3.45 2.72
C TYR A 85 -3.53 -3.51 2.07
N PHE A 86 -2.48 -3.30 2.87
CA PHE A 86 -1.11 -3.53 2.45
C PHE A 86 -0.25 -4.07 3.58
N CYS A 87 0.43 -5.18 3.34
CA CYS A 87 1.57 -5.61 4.15
C CYS A 87 2.72 -6.10 3.27
N LYS A 88 3.93 -6.06 3.82
CA LYS A 88 5.10 -6.77 3.28
C LYS A 88 5.26 -8.12 3.97
N ALA A 89 5.63 -9.14 3.21
CA ALA A 89 5.94 -10.46 3.76
C ALA A 89 7.23 -11.02 3.15
N ILE A 90 7.87 -11.92 3.87
CA ILE A 90 9.07 -12.64 3.44
C ILE A 90 8.82 -14.12 3.72
N MET A 91 9.10 -14.98 2.75
CA MET A 91 9.09 -16.43 2.92
C MET A 91 10.52 -16.95 2.83
N GLY A 92 11.01 -17.50 3.93
CA GLY A 92 12.24 -18.27 3.95
C GLY A 92 11.91 -19.75 3.76
N SER A 93 12.73 -20.44 2.97
CA SER A 93 12.63 -21.89 2.81
C SER A 93 13.78 -22.57 3.55
N MET A 94 13.48 -23.61 4.32
CA MET A 94 14.52 -24.38 5.02
C MET A 94 15.51 -24.97 4.01
N GLY A 95 16.81 -24.74 4.22
CA GLY A 95 17.88 -25.16 3.31
C GLY A 95 18.15 -24.20 2.14
N SER A 96 17.38 -23.13 2.00
CA SER A 96 17.66 -22.04 1.06
C SER A 96 18.41 -20.90 1.75
N SER A 97 19.36 -20.29 1.04
CA SER A 97 19.98 -19.02 1.42
C SER A 97 19.22 -17.80 0.89
N VAL A 98 18.19 -18.03 0.07
CA VAL A 98 17.40 -16.98 -0.59
C VAL A 98 16.00 -16.98 0.01
N CYS A 99 15.49 -15.78 0.29
CA CYS A 99 14.12 -15.53 0.68
C CYS A 99 13.32 -14.97 -0.50
N THR A 100 12.05 -15.35 -0.60
CA THR A 100 11.12 -14.72 -1.53
C THR A 100 10.42 -13.55 -0.84
N HIS A 101 10.38 -12.40 -1.50
CA HIS A 101 9.75 -11.19 -1.00
C HIS A 101 8.35 -11.04 -1.60
N TYR A 102 7.41 -10.58 -0.78
CA TYR A 102 6.01 -10.46 -1.18
C TYR A 102 5.39 -9.14 -0.75
N TYR A 103 4.52 -8.62 -1.62
CA TYR A 103 3.53 -7.61 -1.27
C TYR A 103 2.17 -8.28 -1.18
N ILE A 104 1.47 -8.06 -0.07
CA ILE A 104 0.09 -8.48 0.09
C ILE A 104 -0.76 -7.23 -0.05
N LEU A 105 -1.52 -7.16 -1.14
CA LEU A 105 -2.34 -6.00 -1.49
C LEU A 105 -3.80 -6.43 -1.52
N GLY A 106 -4.69 -5.59 -1.00
CA GLY A 106 -6.10 -5.91 -0.99
C GLY A 106 -7.02 -4.70 -0.98
N ALA A 107 -8.28 -4.97 -1.30
CA ALA A 107 -9.37 -4.00 -1.30
C ALA A 107 -10.46 -4.44 -0.33
N VAL A 108 -11.02 -3.49 0.42
CA VAL A 108 -12.09 -3.70 1.39
C VAL A 108 -13.43 -3.36 0.75
N LYS A 109 -14.38 -4.29 0.79
CA LYS A 109 -15.78 -4.06 0.38
C LYS A 109 -16.71 -4.75 1.37
N LYS A 110 -17.64 -4.02 1.96
CA LYS A 110 -18.69 -4.57 2.86
C LYS A 110 -18.12 -5.47 3.97
N ASP A 111 -17.12 -4.96 4.71
CA ASP A 111 -16.46 -5.66 5.83
C ASP A 111 -15.67 -6.93 5.45
N VAL A 112 -15.38 -7.09 4.16
CA VAL A 112 -14.58 -8.20 3.64
C VAL A 112 -13.37 -7.64 2.92
N VAL A 113 -12.20 -8.22 3.18
CA VAL A 113 -10.93 -7.84 2.56
C VAL A 113 -10.51 -8.92 1.58
N THR A 114 -10.57 -8.62 0.28
CA THR A 114 -10.02 -9.49 -0.76
C THR A 114 -8.56 -9.11 -0.98
N LYS A 115 -7.65 -10.06 -0.77
CA LYS A 115 -6.19 -9.87 -0.80
C LYS A 115 -5.57 -10.77 -1.84
N THR A 116 -4.51 -10.26 -2.47
CA THR A 116 -3.65 -11.03 -3.36
C THR A 116 -2.22 -10.91 -2.87
N LYS A 117 -1.54 -12.05 -2.77
CA LYS A 117 -0.12 -12.16 -2.46
C LYS A 117 0.67 -12.13 -3.77
N TRP A 118 1.50 -11.12 -3.91
CA TRP A 118 2.30 -10.85 -5.10
C TRP A 118 3.78 -11.07 -4.80
N VAL A 119 4.45 -11.89 -5.61
CA VAL A 119 5.91 -11.98 -5.62
C VAL A 119 6.45 -10.64 -6.15
N VAL A 120 7.39 -10.03 -5.42
CA VAL A 120 8.06 -8.79 -5.84
C VAL A 120 9.52 -9.05 -6.22
N PRO A 121 10.07 -8.30 -7.20
CA PRO A 121 9.52 -7.06 -7.77
C PRO A 121 8.54 -7.21 -8.94
N GLU A 122 8.44 -8.36 -9.58
CA GLU A 122 7.70 -8.52 -10.85
C GLU A 122 6.17 -8.45 -10.73
N PHE A 123 5.63 -8.48 -9.51
CA PHE A 123 4.19 -8.59 -9.24
C PHE A 123 3.55 -9.80 -9.94
N ILE A 124 4.10 -10.99 -9.68
CA ILE A 124 3.48 -12.25 -10.09
C ILE A 124 2.51 -12.69 -9.01
N SER A 125 1.23 -12.88 -9.34
CA SER A 125 0.23 -13.35 -8.38
C SER A 125 0.52 -14.79 -7.98
N GLU A 126 0.56 -15.05 -6.67
CA GLU A 126 0.79 -16.39 -6.13
C GLU A 126 -0.49 -16.96 -5.52
N GLU A 127 -1.21 -16.14 -4.75
CA GLU A 127 -2.37 -16.59 -3.99
C GLU A 127 -3.38 -15.46 -3.81
N GLU A 128 -4.67 -15.79 -3.90
CA GLU A 128 -5.77 -14.90 -3.56
C GLU A 128 -6.55 -15.49 -2.38
N TYR A 129 -6.85 -14.65 -1.41
CA TYR A 129 -7.62 -15.05 -0.24
C TYR A 129 -8.50 -13.91 0.24
N THR A 130 -9.53 -14.26 0.99
CA THR A 130 -10.54 -13.33 1.46
C THR A 130 -10.76 -13.55 2.94
N ASP A 131 -10.59 -12.50 3.72
CA ASP A 131 -10.76 -12.54 5.17
C ASP A 131 -11.78 -11.49 5.62
N PRO A 132 -12.52 -11.75 6.71
CA PRO A 132 -13.30 -10.72 7.39
C PRO A 132 -12.41 -9.55 7.81
N LEU A 133 -12.93 -8.33 7.73
CA LEU A 133 -12.21 -7.12 8.17
C LEU A 133 -11.76 -7.22 9.63
N SER A 134 -12.55 -7.87 10.49
CA SER A 134 -12.24 -8.09 11.91
C SER A 134 -11.04 -8.99 12.18
N GLU A 135 -10.65 -9.81 11.21
CA GLU A 135 -9.51 -10.74 11.34
C GLU A 135 -8.22 -10.18 10.72
N CYS A 136 -8.31 -9.03 10.04
CA CYS A 136 -7.17 -8.39 9.40
C CYS A 136 -6.37 -7.53 10.40
N ASN A 137 -5.05 -7.48 10.21
CA ASN A 137 -4.18 -6.61 10.98
C ASN A 137 -4.53 -5.13 10.70
N THR A 138 -4.86 -4.39 11.75
CA THR A 138 -5.26 -2.98 11.69
C THR A 138 -4.18 -2.06 11.14
N ASP A 139 -2.90 -2.35 11.37
CA ASP A 139 -1.79 -1.52 10.90
C ASP A 139 -1.61 -1.62 9.37
N CYS A 140 -2.11 -2.70 8.78
CA CYS A 140 -2.10 -2.91 7.34
C CYS A 140 -3.37 -2.35 6.67
N LEU A 141 -4.35 -1.85 7.42
CA LEU A 141 -5.63 -1.37 6.90
C LEU A 141 -5.70 0.15 6.84
N ILE A 142 -6.22 0.68 5.74
CA ILE A 142 -6.68 2.06 5.62
C ILE A 142 -8.13 2.04 5.17
N ILE A 143 -9.04 2.47 6.05
CA ILE A 143 -10.49 2.49 5.78
C ILE A 143 -10.93 3.90 5.38
N ASN A 144 -11.61 3.99 4.25
CA ASN A 144 -12.21 5.21 3.74
C ASN A 144 -13.50 5.49 4.53
N GLY A 145 -13.51 6.59 5.30
CA GLY A 145 -14.76 7.23 5.70
C GLY A 145 -15.73 6.44 6.62
N ARG A 146 -15.27 5.50 7.44
CA ARG A 146 -16.04 5.18 8.66
C ARG A 146 -15.60 6.11 9.79
N PRO A 147 -16.48 6.93 10.37
CA PRO A 147 -16.27 7.33 11.75
C PRO A 147 -16.27 6.03 12.55
N ILE A 148 -15.17 5.75 13.24
CA ILE A 148 -15.18 4.74 14.30
C ILE A 148 -16.04 5.38 15.38
N ASN A 149 -17.34 5.05 15.39
CA ASN A 149 -18.22 5.34 16.52
C ASN A 149 -17.90 4.37 17.66
#